data_AF-A2QH49-F1
#
_entry.id   AF-A2QH49-F1
#
_cell.length_a   1.000
_cell.length_b   1.000
_cell.length_c   1.000
_cell.angle_alpha   90.00
_cell.angle_beta   90.00
_cell.angle_gamma   90.00
#
_symmetry.space_group_name_H-M   'P 1'
#
loop_
_entity.id
_entity.type
_entity.pdbx_description
1 polymer ?
#
loop_
_entity_poly.entity_id
_entity_poly.type
_entity_poly.pdbx_seq_one_letter_code
_entity_poly.pdbx_strand_id
1 'polypeptide(L)'
;MRNNDDPNSLVNGADTSFRDSVGAWKRRDWPRVAGVDTLRPLSFLLVHSKASWRGLAVGWSPPSSWSPARTRAGPTKICFPLLRSSAVSLELDPVPAHASANDAAWRWWNYVSFYWSISFTNWTLGSTMIGIGLNWWQSIIVIFVSQLISSVAMAFNSRAASVYHLGFPCVGRSVFGMWGSYYFVGARAVLAIVWFAIQMDFGAEYMYNILRAIFGHHYTDIPNHIPASAGITTQKMLAFFLCWLVHLPFCHFRPYQLRKFFIFKTFISLPAMFGLFIFAMANTKGQLGTMYTAEARSTTATAWMIIAGINSGLGNTATLITNQPDYCRWTKTRNAPLWTQLLSNPIAVTLSASLGILATAAINNKYGTDIWNQWDMMEFILDHYWSGTTRFAVFLVAFAWLVQILGTNIAANMISFGADSSMLFPRFINMRRGQYIVQTLAWAVVPWEILTSATKFEDFLSGYALFMGAVVAIMVCEYFCFAKGNIFLSSLYDGTKLNKNYRYYGGWNIQAVIAYIIAIALPFPGFVGSLGASVSTTATRMGDLGWILSFTTAFVMYYIICTFWPTENQKLIQKQGLTWEQTAKDTDPQDFYLNGAGLGGVDEPVAAHQQVVVEKGVKDV
;
A
#
# COMPACT_ATOMS: atom_id res chain seq x y z
N MET A 1 -20.89 -35.39 -58.56
CA MET A 1 -20.58 -34.68 -59.82
C MET A 1 -20.95 -33.21 -59.63
N ARG A 2 -20.08 -32.26 -60.00
CA ARG A 2 -20.29 -30.78 -59.97
C ARG A 2 -20.53 -30.19 -58.54
N ASN A 3 -19.83 -29.18 -58.00
CA ASN A 3 -19.37 -27.84 -58.48
C ASN A 3 -20.56 -26.94 -58.90
N ASN A 4 -20.91 -25.87 -58.17
CA ASN A 4 -20.13 -24.62 -58.02
C ASN A 4 -20.62 -23.74 -56.85
N ASP A 5 -19.90 -22.64 -56.61
CA ASP A 5 -20.16 -21.53 -55.69
C ASP A 5 -21.24 -20.53 -56.19
N ASP A 6 -21.83 -19.73 -55.30
CA ASP A 6 -21.64 -18.25 -55.20
C ASP A 6 -22.51 -17.65 -54.05
N PRO A 7 -22.00 -16.79 -53.13
CA PRO A 7 -22.76 -16.32 -51.98
C PRO A 7 -23.27 -14.87 -52.11
N ASN A 8 -24.37 -14.64 -52.82
CA ASN A 8 -25.12 -13.37 -52.76
C ASN A 8 -26.60 -13.49 -53.18
N SER A 9 -27.51 -13.65 -52.21
CA SER A 9 -28.96 -13.51 -52.46
C SER A 9 -29.72 -12.95 -51.25
N LEU A 10 -30.27 -11.74 -51.40
CA LEU A 10 -31.54 -11.25 -50.84
C LEU A 10 -31.78 -11.54 -49.33
N VAL A 11 -31.62 -10.60 -48.38
CA VAL A 11 -32.15 -9.22 -48.29
C VAL A 11 -33.66 -9.15 -48.50
N ASN A 12 -34.35 -8.62 -47.48
CA ASN A 12 -35.79 -8.33 -47.38
C ASN A 12 -36.76 -9.52 -47.21
N GLY A 13 -37.05 -9.82 -45.94
CA GLY A 13 -38.16 -10.65 -45.47
C GLY A 13 -38.41 -10.31 -44.00
N ALA A 14 -38.99 -9.14 -43.74
CA ALA A 14 -39.20 -8.63 -42.38
C ALA A 14 -40.46 -9.22 -41.76
N ASP A 15 -40.40 -9.51 -40.46
CA ASP A 15 -41.59 -9.65 -39.62
C ASP A 15 -41.39 -8.83 -38.33
N THR A 16 -42.47 -8.28 -37.80
CA THR A 16 -42.43 -7.05 -36.97
C THR A 16 -43.37 -7.11 -35.77
N SER A 17 -42.82 -7.08 -34.54
CA SER A 17 -43.42 -6.38 -33.37
C SER A 17 -42.73 -6.69 -32.03
N PHE A 18 -41.60 -6.03 -31.68
CA PHE A 18 -41.28 -5.74 -30.26
C PHE A 18 -40.25 -4.61 -30.03
N ARG A 19 -40.35 -3.50 -30.77
CA ARG A 19 -39.55 -2.29 -30.51
C ARG A 19 -40.33 -1.00 -30.80
N ASP A 20 -40.88 -0.41 -29.75
CA ASP A 20 -40.96 1.03 -29.59
C ASP A 20 -41.17 1.39 -28.11
N SER A 21 -40.57 2.51 -27.65
CA SER A 21 -40.64 3.15 -26.29
C SER A 21 -39.33 3.37 -25.50
N VAL A 22 -38.23 3.79 -26.15
CA VAL A 22 -37.14 4.52 -25.44
C VAL A 22 -36.87 5.85 -26.13
N GLY A 23 -37.10 6.95 -25.39
CA GLY A 23 -37.09 8.31 -25.91
C GLY A 23 -35.71 8.88 -26.26
N ALA A 24 -35.68 9.70 -27.31
CA ALA A 24 -34.49 10.33 -27.87
C ALA A 24 -33.68 11.20 -26.89
N TRP A 25 -32.35 11.14 -27.02
CA TRP A 25 -31.45 12.25 -26.68
C TRP A 25 -30.61 12.62 -27.91
N LYS A 26 -30.52 13.92 -28.21
CA LYS A 26 -29.93 14.44 -29.44
C LYS A 26 -28.40 14.34 -29.41
N ARG A 27 -27.79 13.88 -30.51
CA ARG A 27 -26.35 14.03 -30.76
C ARG A 27 -26.04 15.51 -31.04
N ARG A 28 -24.85 15.97 -30.63
CA ARG A 28 -24.28 17.25 -31.04
C ARG A 28 -22.77 17.10 -31.28
N ASP A 29 -22.43 17.17 -32.56
CA ASP A 29 -21.17 17.66 -33.15
C ASP A 29 -19.83 17.28 -32.49
N TRP A 30 -19.13 16.31 -33.10
CA TRP A 30 -17.67 16.16 -33.00
C TRP A 30 -17.04 16.44 -34.38
N PRO A 31 -16.04 17.34 -34.48
CA PRO A 31 -15.37 17.61 -35.76
C PRO A 31 -14.45 16.45 -36.16
N ARG A 32 -14.43 16.12 -37.46
CA ARG A 32 -13.49 15.16 -38.05
C ARG A 32 -12.14 15.83 -38.35
N VAL A 33 -11.06 15.07 -38.23
CA VAL A 33 -9.81 15.27 -38.98
C VAL A 33 -9.48 13.91 -39.63
N ALA A 34 -8.90 13.89 -40.83
CA ALA A 34 -8.82 12.71 -41.69
C ALA A 34 -7.44 12.51 -42.33
N GLY A 35 -7.14 11.27 -42.72
CA GLY A 35 -5.88 10.86 -43.36
C GLY A 35 -4.75 10.57 -42.34
N VAL A 36 -3.87 9.59 -42.55
CA VAL A 36 -3.58 8.80 -43.76
C VAL A 36 -3.33 7.33 -43.38
N ASP A 37 -3.86 6.40 -44.17
CA ASP A 37 -3.54 4.96 -44.09
C ASP A 37 -2.23 4.61 -44.79
N THR A 38 -1.43 3.70 -44.21
CA THR A 38 -0.87 2.56 -44.95
C THR A 38 -0.25 1.51 -44.02
N LEU A 39 -0.50 0.23 -44.30
CA LEU A 39 0.14 -0.92 -43.68
C LEU A 39 1.26 -1.46 -44.58
N ARG A 40 2.43 -1.80 -44.00
CA ARG A 40 3.13 -3.08 -44.22
C ARG A 40 4.34 -3.26 -43.28
N PRO A 41 4.77 -4.50 -42.97
CA PRO A 41 5.85 -4.81 -42.02
C PRO A 41 7.15 -5.23 -42.70
N LEU A 42 8.27 -5.24 -41.96
CA LEU A 42 9.17 -6.42 -41.81
C LEU A 42 10.36 -6.19 -40.85
N SER A 43 11.00 -7.30 -40.49
CA SER A 43 12.14 -7.48 -39.57
C SER A 43 13.49 -6.96 -40.07
N PHE A 44 14.33 -6.46 -39.15
CA PHE A 44 15.82 -6.44 -39.11
C PHE A 44 16.23 -5.49 -37.93
N LEU A 45 17.34 -5.60 -37.18
CA LEU A 45 18.58 -6.38 -37.26
C LEU A 45 19.03 -6.89 -35.87
N LEU A 46 19.79 -7.99 -35.85
CA LEU A 46 20.67 -8.41 -34.75
C LEU A 46 22.13 -8.19 -35.19
N VAL A 47 22.85 -7.22 -34.62
CA VAL A 47 24.31 -7.05 -34.81
C VAL A 47 24.96 -6.50 -33.53
N HIS A 48 26.03 -7.13 -33.07
CA HIS A 48 26.94 -6.56 -32.06
C HIS A 48 27.96 -5.61 -32.70
N SER A 49 28.25 -4.48 -32.06
CA SER A 49 29.53 -3.78 -32.20
C SER A 49 29.87 -2.97 -30.94
N LYS A 50 31.16 -2.86 -30.63
CA LYS A 50 31.70 -1.99 -29.57
C LYS A 50 32.27 -0.71 -30.22
N ALA A 51 31.82 0.46 -29.80
CA ALA A 51 32.44 1.74 -30.14
C ALA A 51 32.37 2.71 -28.94
N SER A 52 33.25 3.71 -28.94
CA SER A 52 33.59 4.53 -27.77
C SER A 52 32.67 5.73 -27.53
N TRP A 53 32.59 6.15 -26.26
CA TRP A 53 32.12 7.48 -25.88
C TRP A 53 33.12 8.55 -26.35
N ARG A 54 32.68 9.49 -27.20
CA ARG A 54 32.90 10.96 -27.07
C ARG A 54 32.42 11.72 -28.32
N GLY A 55 31.77 12.86 -28.09
CA GLY A 55 31.63 13.94 -29.07
C GLY A 55 30.48 13.82 -30.08
N LEU A 56 29.34 14.41 -29.74
CA LEU A 56 28.54 15.24 -30.66
C LEU A 56 27.45 15.97 -29.88
N ALA A 57 27.63 17.28 -29.66
CA ALA A 57 26.67 18.15 -28.99
C ALA A 57 26.43 19.40 -29.86
N VAL A 58 25.52 19.29 -30.83
CA VAL A 58 24.97 20.43 -31.59
C VAL A 58 23.50 20.18 -31.92
N GLY A 59 22.64 21.17 -31.62
CA GLY A 59 21.42 21.49 -32.37
C GLY A 59 20.38 20.40 -32.63
N TRP A 60 19.45 20.18 -31.68
CA TRP A 60 18.09 19.69 -31.98
C TRP A 60 17.05 20.61 -31.31
N SER A 61 16.35 21.40 -32.11
CA SER A 61 15.29 22.31 -31.66
C SER A 61 13.93 21.62 -31.73
N PRO A 62 13.13 21.54 -30.64
CA PRO A 62 11.80 20.95 -30.68
C PRO A 62 10.81 21.78 -31.53
N PRO A 63 9.80 21.16 -32.18
CA PRO A 63 8.74 21.89 -32.87
C PRO A 63 7.92 22.80 -31.96
N SER A 64 7.47 23.94 -32.49
CA SER A 64 6.82 25.04 -31.76
C SER A 64 5.40 24.76 -31.23
N SER A 65 4.92 23.52 -31.28
CA SER A 65 3.60 23.12 -30.75
C SER A 65 3.58 22.82 -29.25
N TRP A 66 4.74 22.72 -28.58
CA TRP A 66 4.85 22.51 -27.14
C TRP A 66 4.68 23.80 -26.32
N SER A 67 3.52 24.45 -26.46
CA SER A 67 3.10 25.54 -25.56
C SER A 67 2.35 24.99 -24.34
N PRO A 68 2.80 25.22 -23.09
CA PRO A 68 1.99 24.95 -21.91
C PRO A 68 0.69 25.76 -21.97
N ALA A 69 -0.45 25.12 -21.75
CA ALA A 69 -1.74 25.78 -21.79
C ALA A 69 -1.83 26.89 -20.73
N ARG A 70 -1.73 28.17 -21.15
CA ARG A 70 -1.98 29.35 -20.32
C ARG A 70 -3.46 29.37 -19.92
N THR A 71 -3.81 28.65 -18.86
CA THR A 71 -5.06 28.87 -18.15
C THR A 71 -5.06 30.32 -17.65
N ARG A 72 -6.15 31.06 -17.91
CA ARG A 72 -6.33 32.42 -17.37
C ARG A 72 -6.54 32.34 -15.86
N ALA A 73 -5.45 32.32 -15.12
CA ALA A 73 -5.45 32.46 -13.67
C ALA A 73 -5.56 33.95 -13.30
N GLY A 74 -6.44 34.27 -12.36
CA GLY A 74 -6.46 35.59 -11.72
C GLY A 74 -5.20 35.86 -10.88
N PRO A 75 -4.95 37.12 -10.49
CA PRO A 75 -3.68 37.55 -9.89
C PRO A 75 -3.31 36.78 -8.60
N THR A 76 -4.29 36.27 -7.85
CA THR A 76 -4.08 35.53 -6.60
C THR A 76 -3.29 34.22 -6.73
N LYS A 77 -3.15 33.64 -7.94
CA LYS A 77 -2.39 32.37 -8.12
C LYS A 77 -0.88 32.55 -8.34
N ILE A 78 -0.39 33.79 -8.46
CA ILE A 78 0.99 34.06 -8.90
C ILE A 78 2.00 34.09 -7.73
N CYS A 79 1.56 34.34 -6.49
CA CYS A 79 2.47 34.38 -5.33
C CYS A 79 2.93 32.98 -4.85
N PHE A 80 2.08 31.95 -4.98
CA PHE A 80 2.30 30.62 -4.39
C PHE A 80 3.58 29.87 -4.85
N PRO A 81 4.05 29.99 -6.10
CA PRO A 81 5.28 29.33 -6.54
C PRO A 81 6.58 29.87 -5.90
N LEU A 82 6.60 31.14 -5.47
CA LEU A 82 7.85 31.86 -5.16
C LEU A 82 8.51 31.44 -3.84
N LEU A 83 7.74 30.93 -2.87
CA LEU A 83 8.25 30.45 -1.58
C LEU A 83 8.58 28.94 -1.58
N ARG A 84 8.28 28.22 -2.68
CA ARG A 84 8.24 26.76 -2.67
C ARG A 84 9.61 26.15 -2.99
N SER A 85 10.25 25.55 -1.98
CA SER A 85 11.52 24.83 -2.16
C SER A 85 11.38 23.74 -3.23
N SER A 86 12.38 23.62 -4.11
CA SER A 86 12.36 22.63 -5.19
C SER A 86 12.50 21.17 -4.74
N ALA A 87 12.56 20.93 -3.42
CA ALA A 87 12.51 19.63 -2.75
C ALA A 87 11.08 19.22 -2.31
N VAL A 88 10.03 19.87 -2.83
CA VAL A 88 8.64 19.64 -2.39
C VAL A 88 7.70 19.52 -3.59
N SER A 89 6.96 18.41 -3.70
CA SER A 89 6.01 18.13 -4.78
C SER A 89 4.58 18.57 -4.42
N LEU A 90 3.72 18.73 -5.43
CA LEU A 90 2.37 19.29 -5.30
C LEU A 90 1.29 18.21 -5.02
N GLU A 91 1.61 16.92 -5.20
CA GLU A 91 0.73 15.80 -4.83
C GLU A 91 0.84 15.43 -3.31
N LEU A 92 1.65 16.18 -2.55
CA LEU A 92 1.87 16.06 -1.10
C LEU A 92 1.28 17.22 -0.28
N ASP A 93 0.61 18.17 -0.93
CA ASP A 93 -0.17 19.20 -0.23
C ASP A 93 -1.35 18.53 0.54
N PRO A 94 -1.93 19.19 1.56
CA PRO A 94 -3.05 18.64 2.32
C PRO A 94 -4.27 18.36 1.42
N VAL A 95 -5.18 17.47 1.84
CA VAL A 95 -6.47 17.36 1.14
C VAL A 95 -7.25 18.68 1.31
N PRO A 96 -7.62 19.41 0.23
CA PRO A 96 -8.28 20.70 0.37
C PRO A 96 -9.62 20.61 1.12
N ALA A 97 -9.97 21.63 1.91
CA ALA A 97 -11.19 21.66 2.72
C ALA A 97 -12.46 21.37 1.88
N HIS A 98 -12.54 21.90 0.66
CA HIS A 98 -13.65 21.67 -0.27
C HIS A 98 -13.68 20.22 -0.84
N ALA A 99 -12.57 19.49 -0.85
CA ALA A 99 -12.55 18.04 -1.12
C ALA A 99 -12.95 17.20 0.11
N SER A 100 -12.66 17.69 1.32
CA SER A 100 -13.14 17.14 2.61
C SER A 100 -14.65 17.42 2.85
N ALA A 101 -15.17 18.50 2.28
CA ALA A 101 -16.60 18.83 2.32
C ALA A 101 -17.45 17.94 1.38
N ASN A 102 -16.98 17.74 0.15
CA ASN A 102 -17.70 17.07 -0.94
C ASN A 102 -17.61 15.51 -0.90
N ASP A 103 -18.27 14.84 -1.85
CA ASP A 103 -18.39 13.36 -1.96
C ASP A 103 -17.08 12.56 -2.09
N ALA A 104 -15.93 13.23 -2.18
CA ALA A 104 -14.61 12.59 -2.14
C ALA A 104 -14.20 12.16 -0.71
N ALA A 105 -14.78 12.79 0.33
CA ALA A 105 -14.40 12.58 1.72
C ALA A 105 -14.94 11.27 2.32
N TRP A 106 -14.09 10.61 3.11
CA TRP A 106 -14.39 9.31 3.71
C TRP A 106 -15.11 9.47 5.05
N ARG A 107 -16.33 8.93 5.10
CA ARG A 107 -17.11 8.78 6.34
C ARG A 107 -16.71 7.48 7.06
N TRP A 108 -17.08 7.33 8.32
CA TRP A 108 -16.73 6.15 9.15
C TRP A 108 -17.02 4.82 8.44
N TRP A 109 -18.19 4.68 7.80
CA TRP A 109 -18.56 3.44 7.10
C TRP A 109 -17.65 3.11 5.90
N ASN A 110 -17.04 4.10 5.23
CA ASN A 110 -16.07 3.82 4.17
C ASN A 110 -14.82 3.14 4.74
N TYR A 111 -14.36 3.55 5.94
CA TYR A 111 -13.24 2.90 6.62
C TYR A 111 -13.61 1.49 7.09
N VAL A 112 -14.84 1.27 7.60
CA VAL A 112 -15.35 -0.08 7.89
C VAL A 112 -15.32 -0.94 6.62
N SER A 113 -15.96 -0.50 5.53
CA SER A 113 -15.99 -1.24 4.27
C SER A 113 -14.59 -1.52 3.69
N PHE A 114 -13.63 -0.59 3.89
CA PHE A 114 -12.23 -0.72 3.47
C PHE A 114 -11.46 -1.78 4.26
N TYR A 115 -11.55 -1.77 5.61
CA TYR A 115 -10.91 -2.80 6.41
C TYR A 115 -11.54 -4.17 6.19
N TRP A 116 -12.87 -4.27 6.14
CA TRP A 116 -13.53 -5.52 5.79
C TRP A 116 -13.08 -6.01 4.41
N SER A 117 -13.01 -5.11 3.41
CA SER A 117 -12.39 -5.40 2.10
C SER A 117 -11.00 -6.01 2.26
N ILE A 118 -10.02 -5.28 2.80
CA ILE A 118 -8.62 -5.73 2.84
C ILE A 118 -8.45 -7.00 3.69
N SER A 119 -9.15 -7.09 4.82
CA SER A 119 -9.01 -8.18 5.79
C SER A 119 -9.18 -9.57 5.19
N PHE A 120 -10.03 -9.72 4.17
CA PHE A 120 -10.27 -11.00 3.54
C PHE A 120 -9.02 -11.64 2.92
N THR A 121 -7.96 -10.90 2.56
CA THR A 121 -6.72 -11.51 2.04
C THR A 121 -5.94 -12.33 3.07
N ASN A 122 -6.34 -12.35 4.35
CA ASN A 122 -5.60 -12.97 5.44
C ASN A 122 -5.97 -14.44 5.71
N TRP A 123 -6.58 -15.14 4.75
CA TRP A 123 -6.71 -16.61 4.80
C TRP A 123 -5.35 -17.28 5.02
N THR A 124 -4.33 -16.91 4.22
CA THR A 124 -2.96 -17.44 4.33
C THR A 124 -2.31 -17.12 5.69
N LEU A 125 -2.61 -15.97 6.32
CA LEU A 125 -2.14 -15.64 7.67
C LEU A 125 -2.63 -16.65 8.72
N GLY A 126 -3.83 -17.20 8.52
CA GLY A 126 -4.35 -18.31 9.31
C GLY A 126 -3.45 -19.55 9.19
N SER A 127 -3.11 -19.93 7.96
CA SER A 127 -2.20 -21.05 7.68
C SER A 127 -0.78 -20.82 8.22
N THR A 128 -0.28 -19.58 8.22
CA THR A 128 1.02 -19.21 8.81
C THR A 128 1.10 -19.61 10.29
N MET A 129 0.07 -19.30 11.09
CA MET A 129 0.06 -19.62 12.52
C MET A 129 0.05 -21.13 12.81
N ILE A 130 -0.58 -21.93 11.92
CA ILE A 130 -0.52 -23.40 12.00
C ILE A 130 0.89 -23.90 11.64
N GLY A 131 1.56 -23.28 10.66
CA GLY A 131 2.96 -23.57 10.31
C GLY A 131 3.96 -23.29 11.43
N ILE A 132 3.73 -22.25 12.23
CA ILE A 132 4.46 -21.96 13.48
C ILE A 132 4.25 -23.07 14.55
N GLY A 133 3.29 -23.98 14.36
CA GLY A 133 3.03 -25.11 15.22
C GLY A 133 2.04 -24.82 16.36
N LEU A 134 1.22 -23.77 16.25
CA LEU A 134 0.15 -23.44 17.19
C LEU A 134 -1.12 -24.26 16.88
N ASN A 135 -1.85 -24.64 17.93
CA ASN A 135 -3.19 -25.22 17.76
C ASN A 135 -4.13 -24.23 17.06
N TRP A 136 -5.13 -24.71 16.31
CA TRP A 136 -6.13 -23.88 15.62
C TRP A 136 -6.75 -22.77 16.49
N TRP A 137 -7.13 -23.09 17.73
CA TRP A 137 -7.74 -22.14 18.66
C TRP A 137 -6.73 -21.14 19.24
N GLN A 138 -5.47 -21.56 19.43
CA GLN A 138 -4.38 -20.67 19.82
C GLN A 138 -4.10 -19.67 18.70
N SER A 139 -4.04 -20.16 17.46
CA SER A 139 -3.85 -19.35 16.25
C SER A 139 -4.93 -18.27 16.12
N ILE A 140 -6.22 -18.61 16.31
CA ILE A 140 -7.32 -17.63 16.27
C ILE A 140 -7.16 -16.55 17.35
N ILE A 141 -6.79 -16.92 18.58
CA ILE A 141 -6.56 -15.96 19.69
C ILE A 141 -5.32 -15.08 19.41
N VAL A 142 -4.23 -15.67 18.92
CA VAL A 142 -2.98 -14.97 18.56
C VAL A 142 -3.20 -13.97 17.42
N ILE A 143 -4.00 -14.33 16.41
CA ILE A 143 -4.41 -13.43 15.34
C ILE A 143 -5.26 -12.28 15.90
N PHE A 144 -6.26 -12.57 16.74
CA PHE A 144 -7.07 -11.51 17.35
C PHE A 144 -6.23 -10.53 18.19
N VAL A 145 -5.31 -11.04 19.02
CA VAL A 145 -4.42 -10.22 19.87
C VAL A 145 -3.44 -9.39 19.02
N SER A 146 -2.75 -9.99 18.04
CA SER A 146 -1.82 -9.25 17.17
C SER A 146 -2.53 -8.18 16.33
N GLN A 147 -3.73 -8.46 15.84
CA GLN A 147 -4.52 -7.50 15.08
C GLN A 147 -5.11 -6.39 15.96
N LEU A 148 -5.47 -6.69 17.22
CA LEU A 148 -5.85 -5.67 18.20
C LEU A 148 -4.70 -4.72 18.49
N ILE A 149 -3.48 -5.24 18.70
CA ILE A 149 -2.27 -4.41 18.91
C ILE A 149 -1.97 -3.58 17.65
N SER A 150 -2.03 -4.19 16.46
CA SER A 150 -1.90 -3.49 15.17
C SER A 150 -2.88 -2.33 15.07
N SER A 151 -4.17 -2.59 15.34
CA SER A 151 -5.24 -1.60 15.29
C SER A 151 -5.06 -0.45 16.27
N VAL A 152 -4.54 -0.69 17.47
CA VAL A 152 -4.20 0.37 18.43
C VAL A 152 -3.06 1.25 17.90
N ALA A 153 -1.98 0.64 17.36
CA ALA A 153 -0.88 1.39 16.76
C ALA A 153 -1.33 2.21 15.53
N MET A 154 -2.17 1.61 14.67
CA MET A 154 -2.82 2.31 13.55
C MET A 154 -3.69 3.48 14.04
N ALA A 155 -4.46 3.30 15.12
CA ALA A 155 -5.37 4.31 15.64
C ALA A 155 -4.62 5.56 16.13
N PHE A 156 -3.51 5.40 16.83
CA PHE A 156 -2.63 6.54 17.18
C PHE A 156 -1.98 7.17 15.94
N ASN A 157 -1.39 6.38 15.04
CA ASN A 157 -0.74 6.89 13.82
C ASN A 157 -1.72 7.58 12.84
N SER A 158 -3.02 7.25 12.92
CA SER A 158 -4.08 7.89 12.11
C SER A 158 -4.27 9.38 12.43
N ARG A 159 -3.97 9.80 13.66
CA ARG A 159 -4.48 11.06 14.23
C ARG A 159 -3.92 12.30 13.55
N ALA A 160 -2.61 12.34 13.30
CA ALA A 160 -1.98 13.47 12.60
C ALA A 160 -2.62 13.71 11.22
N ALA A 161 -2.92 12.63 10.48
CA ALA A 161 -3.56 12.72 9.19
C ALA A 161 -5.07 13.02 9.25
N SER A 162 -5.78 12.50 10.25
CA SER A 162 -7.21 12.78 10.43
C SER A 162 -7.51 14.21 10.90
N VAL A 163 -6.48 14.92 11.39
CA VAL A 163 -6.53 16.29 11.90
C VAL A 163 -5.99 17.31 10.88
N TYR A 164 -4.83 17.06 10.27
CA TYR A 164 -4.16 17.99 9.35
C TYR A 164 -4.30 17.64 7.85
N HIS A 165 -5.01 16.56 7.52
CA HIS A 165 -5.17 16.06 6.15
C HIS A 165 -3.84 15.77 5.42
N LEU A 166 -2.80 15.42 6.19
CA LEU A 166 -1.44 15.16 5.69
C LEU A 166 -1.21 13.69 5.33
N GLY A 167 -0.52 13.47 4.21
CA GLY A 167 0.01 12.16 3.84
C GLY A 167 1.21 11.75 4.68
N PHE A 168 1.53 10.47 4.64
CA PHE A 168 2.60 9.84 5.41
C PHE A 168 3.99 10.53 5.25
N PRO A 169 4.44 10.95 4.05
CA PRO A 169 5.75 11.60 3.90
C PRO A 169 5.82 12.94 4.64
N CYS A 170 4.70 13.67 4.76
CA CYS A 170 4.64 14.97 5.42
C CYS A 170 4.67 14.85 6.95
N VAL A 171 4.00 13.83 7.53
CA VAL A 171 4.14 13.51 8.96
C VAL A 171 5.57 13.04 9.27
N GLY A 172 6.23 12.34 8.34
CA GLY A 172 7.66 12.01 8.45
C GLY A 172 8.56 13.25 8.61
N ARG A 173 8.26 14.36 7.93
CA ARG A 173 9.02 15.62 8.03
C ARG A 173 8.87 16.29 9.40
N SER A 174 7.68 16.23 10.01
CA SER A 174 7.42 16.85 11.33
C SER A 174 8.10 16.13 12.50
N VAL A 175 8.67 14.95 12.25
CA VAL A 175 9.27 14.07 13.27
C VAL A 175 10.76 13.87 13.00
N PHE A 176 11.14 13.41 11.80
CA PHE A 176 12.53 13.07 11.46
C PHE A 176 13.31 14.22 10.83
N GLY A 177 12.63 15.32 10.49
CA GLY A 177 13.21 16.51 9.86
C GLY A 177 13.15 16.52 8.34
N MET A 178 13.31 17.72 7.79
CA MET A 178 13.18 18.01 6.35
C MET A 178 14.07 17.14 5.46
N TRP A 179 15.28 16.78 5.90
CA TRP A 179 16.18 15.89 5.15
C TRP A 179 16.22 14.47 5.73
N GLY A 180 16.14 14.30 7.06
CA GLY A 180 16.13 12.97 7.68
C GLY A 180 14.93 12.11 7.27
N SER A 181 13.77 12.72 7.01
CA SER A 181 12.59 12.03 6.49
C SER A 181 12.81 11.29 5.16
N TYR A 182 13.79 11.69 4.34
CA TYR A 182 14.10 10.97 3.08
C TYR A 182 14.57 9.54 3.32
N TYR A 183 15.30 9.26 4.40
CA TYR A 183 15.72 7.89 4.73
C TYR A 183 14.52 7.01 5.09
N PHE A 184 13.69 7.46 6.06
CA PHE A 184 12.53 6.71 6.52
C PHE A 184 11.47 6.53 5.42
N VAL A 185 11.29 7.55 4.57
CA VAL A 185 10.41 7.48 3.39
C VAL A 185 10.98 6.55 2.32
N GLY A 186 12.30 6.57 2.09
CA GLY A 186 13.00 5.66 1.19
C GLY A 186 12.87 4.20 1.60
N ALA A 187 13.05 3.90 2.90
CA ALA A 187 12.84 2.57 3.46
C ALA A 187 11.41 2.08 3.19
N ARG A 188 10.38 2.87 3.55
CA ARG A 188 8.98 2.50 3.30
C ARG A 188 8.65 2.34 1.81
N ALA A 189 9.28 3.13 0.93
CA ALA A 189 9.12 3.00 -0.52
C ALA A 189 9.65 1.65 -1.04
N VAL A 190 10.84 1.21 -0.61
CA VAL A 190 11.40 -0.12 -0.96
C VAL A 190 10.46 -1.23 -0.49
N LEU A 191 9.93 -1.09 0.72
CA LEU A 191 9.10 -2.11 1.36
C LEU A 191 7.70 -2.16 0.73
N ALA A 192 7.18 -1.03 0.24
CA ALA A 192 5.99 -0.97 -0.60
C ALA A 192 6.20 -1.62 -1.99
N ILE A 193 7.41 -1.56 -2.57
CA ILE A 193 7.72 -2.28 -3.83
C ILE A 193 7.67 -3.79 -3.62
N VAL A 194 8.30 -4.32 -2.57
CA VAL A 194 8.34 -5.77 -2.32
C VAL A 194 6.94 -6.30 -1.99
N TRP A 195 6.19 -5.62 -1.13
CA TRP A 195 4.79 -5.97 -0.86
C TRP A 195 3.88 -5.83 -2.09
N PHE A 196 4.17 -4.90 -3.00
CA PHE A 196 3.43 -4.80 -4.26
C PHE A 196 3.66 -6.01 -5.17
N ALA A 197 4.89 -6.50 -5.24
CA ALA A 197 5.25 -7.69 -6.00
C ALA A 197 4.63 -8.96 -5.39
N ILE A 198 4.72 -9.15 -4.07
CA ILE A 198 4.14 -10.30 -3.36
C ILE A 198 2.61 -10.37 -3.55
N GLN A 199 1.92 -9.23 -3.41
CA GLN A 199 0.48 -9.16 -3.69
C GLN A 199 0.16 -9.38 -5.18
N MET A 200 1.04 -8.99 -6.10
CA MET A 200 0.87 -9.30 -7.53
C MET A 200 1.01 -10.80 -7.82
N ASP A 201 1.91 -11.49 -7.12
CA ASP A 201 2.13 -12.93 -7.22
C ASP A 201 0.94 -13.73 -6.67
N PHE A 202 0.38 -13.33 -5.52
CA PHE A 202 -0.92 -13.86 -5.07
C PHE A 202 -2.01 -13.68 -6.13
N GLY A 203 -2.02 -12.53 -6.82
CA GLY A 203 -2.90 -12.28 -7.96
C GLY A 203 -2.62 -13.19 -9.17
N ALA A 204 -1.36 -13.55 -9.40
CA ALA A 204 -0.95 -14.49 -10.44
C ALA A 204 -1.49 -15.89 -10.17
N GLU A 205 -1.50 -16.36 -8.92
CA GLU A 205 -2.00 -17.68 -8.57
C GLU A 205 -3.53 -17.82 -8.73
N TYR A 206 -4.29 -16.75 -8.49
CA TYR A 206 -5.71 -16.71 -8.88
C TYR A 206 -5.90 -16.62 -10.39
N MET A 207 -5.05 -15.87 -11.10
CA MET A 207 -5.06 -15.82 -12.58
C MET A 207 -4.77 -17.19 -13.19
N TYR A 208 -3.82 -17.95 -12.63
CA TYR A 208 -3.54 -19.31 -13.01
C TYR A 208 -4.77 -20.20 -12.80
N ASN A 209 -5.44 -20.11 -11.64
CA ASN A 209 -6.67 -20.87 -11.37
C ASN A 209 -7.83 -20.49 -12.32
N ILE A 210 -7.97 -19.22 -12.69
CA ILE A 210 -8.92 -18.74 -13.70
C ILE A 210 -8.63 -19.37 -15.08
N LEU A 211 -7.37 -19.36 -15.50
CA LEU A 211 -6.95 -19.92 -16.80
C LEU A 211 -7.12 -21.45 -16.83
N ARG A 212 -6.74 -22.13 -15.74
CA ARG A 212 -6.95 -23.57 -15.53
C ARG A 212 -8.45 -23.93 -15.55
N ALA A 213 -9.31 -23.12 -14.95
CA ALA A 213 -10.76 -23.31 -14.99
C ALA A 213 -11.36 -23.10 -16.39
N ILE A 214 -10.93 -22.05 -17.13
CA ILE A 214 -11.46 -21.73 -18.46
C ILE A 214 -10.97 -22.73 -19.52
N PHE A 215 -9.65 -22.87 -19.69
CA PHE A 215 -9.05 -23.63 -20.79
C PHE A 215 -8.79 -25.10 -20.46
N GLY A 216 -8.78 -25.46 -19.18
CA GLY A 216 -8.54 -26.82 -18.72
C GLY A 216 -7.14 -27.32 -19.07
N HIS A 217 -7.05 -28.57 -19.54
CA HIS A 217 -5.80 -29.23 -19.87
C HIS A 217 -4.95 -28.46 -20.90
N HIS A 218 -5.58 -27.76 -21.85
CA HIS A 218 -4.86 -26.90 -22.82
C HIS A 218 -4.03 -25.77 -22.17
N TYR A 219 -4.23 -25.47 -20.89
CA TYR A 219 -3.42 -24.52 -20.13
C TYR A 219 -2.43 -25.20 -19.16
N THR A 220 -2.79 -26.32 -18.52
CA THR A 220 -1.83 -27.07 -17.68
C THR A 220 -0.72 -27.70 -18.51
N ASP A 221 -1.06 -28.17 -19.72
CA ASP A 221 -0.20 -29.02 -20.55
C ASP A 221 0.75 -28.19 -21.46
N ILE A 222 0.81 -26.86 -21.24
CA ILE A 222 1.77 -25.97 -21.90
C ILE A 222 3.19 -26.44 -21.55
N PRO A 223 4.06 -26.77 -22.52
CA PRO A 223 5.42 -27.20 -22.23
C PRO A 223 6.21 -26.14 -21.46
N ASN A 224 6.82 -26.53 -20.35
CA ASN A 224 7.63 -25.60 -19.58
C ASN A 224 8.99 -25.36 -20.25
N HIS A 225 9.21 -24.14 -20.72
CA HIS A 225 10.47 -23.69 -21.33
C HIS A 225 11.36 -22.88 -20.37
N ILE A 226 10.91 -22.63 -19.13
CA ILE A 226 11.67 -21.89 -18.12
C ILE A 226 12.54 -22.88 -17.31
N PRO A 227 13.85 -22.63 -17.14
CA PRO A 227 14.73 -23.46 -16.31
C PRO A 227 14.24 -23.54 -14.85
N ALA A 228 14.34 -24.72 -14.24
CA ALA A 228 13.92 -24.93 -12.84
C ALA A 228 14.65 -24.01 -11.83
N SER A 229 15.84 -23.50 -12.18
CA SER A 229 16.61 -22.54 -11.39
C SER A 229 16.02 -21.11 -11.35
N ALA A 230 14.87 -20.87 -11.98
CA ALA A 230 14.15 -19.58 -11.95
C ALA A 230 12.93 -19.58 -11.01
N GLY A 231 12.65 -20.69 -10.31
CA GLY A 231 11.61 -20.79 -9.29
C GLY A 231 10.16 -20.80 -9.79
N ILE A 232 9.93 -20.76 -11.11
CA ILE A 232 8.59 -20.55 -11.70
C ILE A 232 8.40 -21.34 -13.01
N THR A 233 7.18 -21.80 -13.26
CA THR A 233 6.80 -22.49 -14.51
C THR A 233 6.30 -21.52 -15.58
N THR A 234 6.33 -21.95 -16.85
CA THR A 234 5.82 -21.15 -17.98
C THR A 234 4.34 -20.77 -17.81
N GLN A 235 3.53 -21.65 -17.22
CA GLN A 235 2.14 -21.42 -16.86
C GLN A 235 2.01 -20.28 -15.84
N LYS A 236 2.70 -20.37 -14.69
CA LYS A 236 2.64 -19.35 -13.63
C LYS A 236 3.25 -18.02 -14.09
N MET A 237 4.31 -18.04 -14.90
CA MET A 237 4.87 -16.85 -15.56
C MET A 237 3.85 -16.14 -16.47
N LEU A 238 3.09 -16.90 -17.27
CA LEU A 238 2.01 -16.35 -18.10
C LEU A 238 0.88 -15.76 -17.24
N ALA A 239 0.51 -16.42 -16.15
CA ALA A 239 -0.47 -15.91 -15.20
C ALA A 239 -0.01 -14.62 -14.51
N PHE A 240 1.27 -14.52 -14.14
CA PHE A 240 1.88 -13.30 -13.58
C PHE A 240 1.88 -12.17 -14.60
N PHE A 241 2.27 -12.44 -15.85
CA PHE A 241 2.22 -11.46 -16.94
C PHE A 241 0.79 -10.93 -17.19
N LEU A 242 -0.22 -11.81 -17.18
CA LEU A 242 -1.62 -11.44 -17.35
C LEU A 242 -2.16 -10.66 -16.12
N CYS A 243 -1.78 -11.05 -14.90
CA CYS A 243 -2.10 -10.30 -13.68
C CYS A 243 -1.47 -8.89 -13.70
N TRP A 244 -0.22 -8.79 -14.15
CA TRP A 244 0.49 -7.52 -14.35
C TRP A 244 -0.22 -6.63 -15.38
N LEU A 245 -0.62 -7.18 -16.53
CA LEU A 245 -1.42 -6.45 -17.53
C LEU A 245 -2.77 -5.95 -16.97
N VAL A 246 -3.43 -6.73 -16.10
CA VAL A 246 -4.69 -6.32 -15.44
C VAL A 246 -4.49 -5.15 -14.46
N HIS A 247 -3.31 -5.02 -13.83
CA HIS A 247 -3.02 -3.89 -12.94
C HIS A 247 -2.71 -2.58 -13.70
N LEU A 248 -2.09 -2.63 -14.89
CA LEU A 248 -1.64 -1.45 -15.65
C LEU A 248 -2.67 -0.31 -15.84
N PRO A 249 -3.96 -0.57 -16.17
CA PRO A 249 -4.96 0.49 -16.29
C PRO A 249 -5.19 1.25 -14.98
N PHE A 250 -5.05 0.57 -13.83
CA PHE A 250 -5.30 1.15 -12.52
C PHE A 250 -4.18 2.09 -12.06
N CYS A 251 -2.97 1.97 -12.63
CA CYS A 251 -1.88 2.95 -12.46
C CYS A 251 -2.24 4.36 -12.98
N HIS A 252 -3.31 4.52 -13.77
CA HIS A 252 -3.82 5.83 -14.17
C HIS A 252 -4.79 6.46 -13.15
N PHE A 253 -5.49 5.66 -12.35
CA PHE A 253 -6.58 6.15 -11.49
C PHE A 253 -6.07 6.72 -10.16
N ARG A 254 -6.54 7.92 -9.81
CA ARG A 254 -6.31 8.52 -8.50
C ARG A 254 -7.24 7.91 -7.44
N PRO A 255 -6.86 7.92 -6.13
CA PRO A 255 -7.57 7.21 -5.07
C PRO A 255 -9.09 7.49 -5.00
N TYR A 256 -9.51 8.73 -5.22
CA TYR A 256 -10.92 9.13 -5.16
C TYR A 256 -11.79 8.49 -6.26
N GLN A 257 -11.20 8.11 -7.40
CA GLN A 257 -11.92 7.48 -8.52
C GLN A 257 -12.27 6.02 -8.22
N LEU A 258 -11.49 5.36 -7.36
CA LEU A 258 -11.58 3.94 -7.05
C LEU A 258 -12.66 3.61 -5.99
N ARG A 259 -13.34 4.61 -5.40
CA ARG A 259 -14.37 4.41 -4.37
C ARG A 259 -15.45 3.40 -4.77
N LYS A 260 -15.91 3.41 -6.04
CA LYS A 260 -16.90 2.43 -6.55
C LYS A 260 -16.32 1.01 -6.66
N PHE A 261 -15.04 0.89 -7.04
CA PHE A 261 -14.33 -0.38 -7.16
C PHE A 261 -14.12 -1.03 -5.79
N PHE A 262 -13.78 -0.27 -4.74
CA PHE A 262 -13.71 -0.79 -3.37
C PHE A 262 -15.06 -1.28 -2.84
N ILE A 263 -16.17 -0.62 -3.20
CA ILE A 263 -17.53 -1.09 -2.83
C ILE A 263 -17.85 -2.41 -3.53
N PHE A 264 -17.63 -2.50 -4.85
CA PHE A 264 -17.80 -3.73 -5.63
C PHE A 264 -16.96 -4.90 -5.07
N LYS A 265 -15.69 -4.63 -4.74
CA LYS A 265 -14.76 -5.58 -4.13
C LYS A 265 -15.33 -6.20 -2.85
N THR A 266 -15.83 -5.40 -1.91
CA THR A 266 -16.42 -5.92 -0.65
C THR A 266 -17.66 -6.79 -0.87
N PHE A 267 -18.45 -6.54 -1.93
CA PHE A 267 -19.62 -7.37 -2.25
C PHE A 267 -19.26 -8.71 -2.92
N ILE A 268 -18.23 -8.76 -3.76
CA ILE A 268 -17.85 -10.00 -4.46
C ILE A 268 -16.98 -10.94 -3.60
N SER A 269 -16.19 -10.39 -2.66
CA SER A 269 -15.30 -11.18 -1.80
C SER A 269 -16.02 -12.05 -0.77
N LEU A 270 -17.13 -11.54 -0.18
CA LEU A 270 -17.89 -12.23 0.86
C LEU A 270 -18.45 -13.60 0.37
N PRO A 271 -19.18 -13.69 -0.76
CA PRO A 271 -19.64 -14.96 -1.31
C PRO A 271 -18.51 -15.95 -1.64
N ALA A 272 -17.36 -15.46 -2.10
CA ALA A 272 -16.23 -16.34 -2.46
C ALA A 272 -15.56 -16.96 -1.22
N MET A 273 -15.34 -16.17 -0.16
CA MET A 273 -14.76 -16.65 1.10
C MET A 273 -15.70 -17.65 1.79
N PHE A 274 -16.99 -17.34 1.91
CA PHE A 274 -17.96 -18.27 2.49
C PHE A 274 -18.21 -19.49 1.59
N GLY A 275 -18.20 -19.34 0.27
CA GLY A 275 -18.37 -20.45 -0.67
C GLY A 275 -17.26 -21.51 -0.56
N LEU A 276 -16.00 -21.08 -0.49
CA LEU A 276 -14.85 -21.98 -0.31
C LEU A 276 -14.87 -22.68 1.06
N PHE A 277 -15.24 -21.96 2.12
CA PHE A 277 -15.41 -22.53 3.47
C PHE A 277 -16.56 -23.55 3.52
N ILE A 278 -17.74 -23.21 2.97
CA ILE A 278 -18.91 -24.11 2.92
C ILE A 278 -18.59 -25.35 2.10
N PHE A 279 -17.89 -25.22 0.97
CA PHE A 279 -17.40 -26.38 0.21
C PHE A 279 -16.54 -27.29 1.08
N ALA A 280 -15.52 -26.76 1.76
CA ALA A 280 -14.62 -27.55 2.59
C ALA A 280 -15.39 -28.31 3.68
N MET A 281 -16.19 -27.59 4.48
CA MET A 281 -16.92 -28.18 5.60
C MET A 281 -18.00 -29.18 5.14
N ALA A 282 -18.67 -28.96 4.00
CA ALA A 282 -19.60 -29.93 3.44
C ALA A 282 -18.87 -31.18 2.90
N ASN A 283 -17.74 -30.99 2.22
CA ASN A 283 -16.92 -32.09 1.66
C ASN A 283 -16.37 -33.04 2.74
N THR A 284 -16.07 -32.50 3.92
CA THR A 284 -15.48 -33.22 5.06
C THR A 284 -16.49 -33.59 6.14
N LYS A 285 -17.76 -33.24 5.97
CA LYS A 285 -18.81 -33.36 7.02
C LYS A 285 -18.44 -32.63 8.32
N GLY A 286 -17.66 -31.55 8.22
CA GLY A 286 -17.13 -30.78 9.34
C GLY A 286 -16.05 -31.51 10.15
N GLN A 287 -15.50 -32.63 9.65
CA GLN A 287 -14.40 -33.33 10.30
C GLN A 287 -13.10 -32.55 10.09
N LEU A 288 -12.54 -32.06 11.21
CA LEU A 288 -11.28 -31.31 11.28
C LEU A 288 -10.12 -32.20 11.76
N GLY A 289 -10.40 -33.50 11.98
CA GLY A 289 -9.44 -34.49 12.48
C GLY A 289 -9.09 -34.38 13.95
N THR A 290 -8.01 -35.06 14.32
CA THR A 290 -7.21 -34.78 15.51
C THR A 290 -6.46 -33.45 15.28
N MET A 291 -7.20 -32.34 15.25
CA MET A 291 -6.74 -30.99 14.87
C MET A 291 -5.40 -30.65 15.51
N TYR A 292 -4.32 -30.76 14.71
CA TYR A 292 -2.90 -30.67 15.09
C TYR A 292 -2.71 -30.79 16.60
N THR A 293 -2.87 -31.99 17.17
CA THR A 293 -2.65 -32.19 18.61
C THR A 293 -1.22 -31.80 18.92
N ALA A 294 -1.04 -30.60 19.49
CA ALA A 294 0.28 -30.14 19.89
C ALA A 294 0.95 -31.23 20.70
N GLU A 295 2.12 -31.65 20.23
CA GLU A 295 2.98 -32.60 20.93
C GLU A 295 3.18 -32.10 22.37
N ALA A 296 3.55 -33.00 23.29
CA ALA A 296 3.75 -32.66 24.71
C ALA A 296 4.96 -31.72 24.91
N ARG A 297 4.77 -30.43 24.59
CA ARG A 297 5.75 -29.35 24.60
C ARG A 297 5.69 -28.61 25.93
N SER A 298 6.83 -28.08 26.37
CA SER A 298 6.90 -27.30 27.61
C SER A 298 6.10 -26.00 27.49
N THR A 299 5.53 -25.53 28.60
CA THR A 299 4.80 -24.25 28.67
C THR A 299 5.63 -23.09 28.12
N THR A 300 6.94 -23.11 28.36
CA THR A 300 7.91 -22.13 27.86
C THR A 300 8.01 -22.15 26.33
N ALA A 301 8.07 -23.32 25.69
CA ALA A 301 8.09 -23.42 24.23
C ALA A 301 6.80 -22.87 23.62
N THR A 302 5.65 -23.21 24.19
CA THR A 302 4.33 -22.70 23.76
C THR A 302 4.22 -21.18 23.93
N ALA A 303 4.78 -20.62 25.00
CA ALA A 303 4.81 -19.16 25.19
C ALA A 303 5.64 -18.45 24.10
N TRP A 304 6.79 -19.00 23.69
CA TRP A 304 7.59 -18.41 22.61
C TRP A 304 6.94 -18.55 21.22
N MET A 305 6.29 -19.68 20.92
CA MET A 305 5.48 -19.81 19.69
C MET A 305 4.33 -18.81 19.64
N ILE A 306 3.67 -18.53 20.78
CA ILE A 306 2.63 -17.50 20.89
C ILE A 306 3.20 -16.09 20.64
N ILE A 307 4.39 -15.78 21.18
CA ILE A 307 5.07 -14.49 20.95
C ILE A 307 5.47 -14.33 19.48
N ALA A 308 6.09 -15.35 18.88
CA ALA A 308 6.48 -15.35 17.46
C ALA A 308 5.25 -15.21 16.54
N GLY A 309 4.15 -15.90 16.83
CA GLY A 309 2.89 -15.75 16.11
C GLY A 309 2.29 -14.34 16.22
N ILE A 310 2.36 -13.71 17.40
CA ILE A 310 1.94 -12.31 17.57
C ILE A 310 2.82 -11.37 16.71
N ASN A 311 4.13 -11.60 16.69
CA ASN A 311 5.09 -10.82 15.90
C ASN A 311 4.91 -11.01 14.38
N SER A 312 4.62 -12.22 13.92
CA SER A 312 4.27 -12.53 12.51
C SER A 312 2.98 -11.81 12.09
N GLY A 313 1.94 -11.83 12.95
CA GLY A 313 0.71 -11.07 12.73
C GLY A 313 0.91 -9.55 12.69
N LEU A 314 1.81 -9.01 13.52
CA LEU A 314 2.20 -7.60 13.49
C LEU A 314 3.02 -7.26 12.23
N GLY A 315 3.94 -8.13 11.80
CA GLY A 315 4.75 -7.95 10.59
C GLY A 315 3.94 -7.92 9.30
N ASN A 316 2.94 -8.81 9.19
CA ASN A 316 1.93 -8.79 8.12
C ASN A 316 1.24 -7.42 7.99
N THR A 317 0.86 -6.81 9.12
CA THR A 317 0.08 -5.56 9.14
C THR A 317 0.93 -4.29 9.24
N ALA A 318 2.25 -4.40 9.50
CA ALA A 318 3.12 -3.24 9.75
C ALA A 318 3.19 -2.23 8.57
N THR A 319 2.95 -2.66 7.32
CA THR A 319 2.74 -1.73 6.18
C THR A 319 1.49 -0.89 6.38
N LEU A 320 0.38 -1.51 6.77
CA LEU A 320 -0.88 -0.81 7.02
C LEU A 320 -0.79 0.11 8.23
N ILE A 321 -0.15 -0.32 9.33
CA ILE A 321 0.18 0.52 10.50
C ILE A 321 0.94 1.77 10.05
N THR A 322 1.96 1.59 9.21
CA THR A 322 2.88 2.67 8.85
C THR A 322 2.34 3.57 7.72
N ASN A 323 1.51 3.05 6.82
CA ASN A 323 0.89 3.80 5.71
C ASN A 323 -0.42 4.48 6.13
N GLN A 324 -0.89 4.26 7.36
CA GLN A 324 -2.15 4.77 7.89
C GLN A 324 -2.46 6.25 7.60
N PRO A 325 -1.50 7.20 7.66
CA PRO A 325 -1.73 8.59 7.29
C PRO A 325 -2.30 8.79 5.87
N ASP A 326 -1.88 7.99 4.89
CA ASP A 326 -2.27 8.17 3.48
C ASP A 326 -3.75 7.90 3.20
N TYR A 327 -4.39 7.04 4.02
CA TYR A 327 -5.83 6.77 4.00
C TYR A 327 -6.60 7.75 4.89
N CYS A 328 -6.03 8.12 6.03
CA CYS A 328 -6.70 8.95 7.03
C CYS A 328 -6.81 10.43 6.64
N ARG A 329 -5.91 10.94 5.80
CA ARG A 329 -6.01 12.29 5.23
C ARG A 329 -7.31 12.55 4.45
N TRP A 330 -7.98 11.51 3.96
CA TRP A 330 -9.24 11.63 3.22
C TRP A 330 -10.48 11.67 4.12
N THR A 331 -10.35 11.60 5.44
CA THR A 331 -11.50 11.54 6.36
C THR A 331 -12.35 12.81 6.32
N LYS A 332 -13.67 12.68 6.56
CA LYS A 332 -14.55 13.82 6.83
C LYS A 332 -14.56 14.24 8.30
N THR A 333 -14.15 13.38 9.25
CA THR A 333 -14.09 13.73 10.68
C THR A 333 -12.88 13.12 11.39
N ARG A 334 -12.30 13.85 12.35
CA ARG A 334 -11.07 13.49 13.09
C ARG A 334 -11.11 12.11 13.76
N ASN A 335 -12.30 11.69 14.19
CA ASN A 335 -12.52 10.44 14.95
C ASN A 335 -13.04 9.26 14.09
N ALA A 336 -13.41 9.47 12.83
CA ALA A 336 -13.95 8.41 11.97
C ALA A 336 -12.97 7.25 11.71
N PRO A 337 -11.67 7.46 11.38
CA PRO A 337 -10.76 6.33 11.23
C PRO A 337 -10.52 5.63 12.58
N LEU A 338 -10.26 6.41 13.64
CA LEU A 338 -9.83 5.92 14.96
C LEU A 338 -10.70 4.79 15.52
N TRP A 339 -12.02 4.96 15.60
CA TRP A 339 -12.90 3.90 16.12
C TRP A 339 -13.13 2.76 15.13
N THR A 340 -13.14 3.06 13.83
CA THR A 340 -13.46 2.05 12.81
C THR A 340 -12.31 1.08 12.59
N GLN A 341 -11.07 1.52 12.69
CA GLN A 341 -9.89 0.65 12.65
C GLN A 341 -9.69 -0.17 13.93
N LEU A 342 -10.07 0.38 15.10
CA LEU A 342 -10.03 -0.34 16.38
C LEU A 342 -10.94 -1.57 16.40
N LEU A 343 -12.15 -1.48 15.83
CA LEU A 343 -13.09 -2.61 15.82
C LEU A 343 -13.06 -3.43 14.52
N SER A 344 -13.00 -2.80 13.34
CA SER A 344 -13.24 -3.54 12.08
C SER A 344 -12.10 -4.46 11.71
N ASN A 345 -10.84 -4.00 11.87
CA ASN A 345 -9.67 -4.77 11.45
C ASN A 345 -9.46 -6.04 12.29
N PRO A 346 -9.49 -6.03 13.64
CA PRO A 346 -9.30 -7.26 14.42
C PRO A 346 -10.42 -8.26 14.19
N ILE A 347 -11.67 -7.81 14.08
CA ILE A 347 -12.82 -8.69 13.83
C ILE A 347 -12.74 -9.30 12.43
N ALA A 348 -12.52 -8.50 11.39
CA ALA A 348 -12.56 -8.98 10.01
C ALA A 348 -11.33 -9.84 9.63
N VAL A 349 -10.13 -9.50 10.12
CA VAL A 349 -8.93 -10.34 9.91
C VAL A 349 -9.07 -11.66 10.66
N THR A 350 -9.49 -11.64 11.92
CA THR A 350 -9.70 -12.88 12.70
C THR A 350 -10.76 -13.76 12.06
N LEU A 351 -11.88 -13.21 11.59
CA LEU A 351 -12.90 -13.99 10.88
C LEU A 351 -12.35 -14.64 9.60
N SER A 352 -11.65 -13.86 8.75
CA SER A 352 -11.05 -14.37 7.51
C SER A 352 -10.06 -15.50 7.76
N ALA A 353 -9.14 -15.31 8.71
CA ALA A 353 -8.15 -16.32 9.07
C ALA A 353 -8.77 -17.54 9.78
N SER A 354 -9.81 -17.36 10.60
CA SER A 354 -10.53 -18.48 11.25
C SER A 354 -11.20 -19.40 10.22
N LEU A 355 -11.86 -18.82 9.21
CA LEU A 355 -12.43 -19.59 8.10
C LEU A 355 -11.34 -20.32 7.32
N GLY A 356 -10.18 -19.68 7.11
CA GLY A 356 -9.03 -20.29 6.44
C GLY A 356 -8.41 -21.46 7.19
N ILE A 357 -8.14 -21.30 8.49
CA ILE A 357 -7.63 -22.36 9.37
C ILE A 357 -8.56 -23.58 9.33
N LEU A 358 -9.86 -23.36 9.53
CA LEU A 358 -10.84 -24.44 9.64
C LEU A 358 -11.05 -25.16 8.29
N ALA A 359 -11.22 -24.44 7.19
CA ALA A 359 -11.40 -25.04 5.87
C ALA A 359 -10.16 -25.83 5.41
N THR A 360 -8.97 -25.29 5.65
CA THR A 360 -7.71 -25.90 5.23
C THR A 360 -7.40 -27.14 6.08
N ALA A 361 -7.57 -27.06 7.42
CA ALA A 361 -7.42 -28.21 8.31
C ALA A 361 -8.41 -29.35 8.00
N ALA A 362 -9.66 -29.02 7.60
CA ALA A 362 -10.65 -30.02 7.21
C ALA A 362 -10.23 -30.83 5.97
N ILE A 363 -9.77 -30.14 4.92
CA ILE A 363 -9.28 -30.80 3.70
C ILE A 363 -8.02 -31.62 4.00
N ASN A 364 -7.04 -31.02 4.68
CA ASN A 364 -5.79 -31.68 5.05
C ASN A 364 -6.03 -32.97 5.86
N ASN A 365 -6.94 -32.94 6.84
CA ASN A 365 -7.28 -34.16 7.58
C ASN A 365 -7.94 -35.24 6.71
N LYS A 366 -8.88 -34.87 5.82
CA LYS A 366 -9.61 -35.84 5.01
C LYS A 366 -8.73 -36.53 3.95
N TYR A 367 -7.76 -35.81 3.40
CA TYR A 367 -6.98 -36.29 2.25
C TYR A 367 -5.51 -36.59 2.54
N GLY A 368 -5.01 -36.27 3.74
CA GLY A 368 -3.59 -36.46 4.08
C GLY A 368 -2.66 -35.52 3.34
N THR A 369 -3.13 -34.30 3.04
CA THR A 369 -2.39 -33.25 2.33
C THR A 369 -1.91 -32.17 3.29
N ASP A 370 -0.84 -31.46 2.93
CA ASP A 370 -0.35 -30.28 3.65
C ASP A 370 -0.59 -29.00 2.83
N ILE A 371 -1.84 -28.74 2.46
CA ILE A 371 -2.22 -27.50 1.76
C ILE A 371 -2.03 -26.31 2.70
N TRP A 372 -1.38 -25.26 2.22
CA TRP A 372 -1.17 -24.02 2.98
C TRP A 372 -1.93 -22.83 2.38
N ASN A 373 -1.92 -22.67 1.05
CA ASN A 373 -2.62 -21.56 0.39
C ASN A 373 -4.02 -21.90 -0.10
N GLN A 374 -4.86 -20.87 -0.11
CA GLN A 374 -6.20 -20.87 -0.71
C GLN A 374 -6.21 -21.10 -2.24
N TRP A 375 -5.14 -20.75 -2.96
CA TRP A 375 -5.04 -21.06 -4.40
C TRP A 375 -4.62 -22.51 -4.66
N ASP A 376 -3.71 -23.07 -3.84
CA ASP A 376 -3.38 -24.50 -3.85
C ASP A 376 -4.64 -25.34 -3.53
N MET A 377 -5.49 -24.86 -2.63
CA MET A 377 -6.80 -25.44 -2.33
C MET A 377 -7.75 -25.40 -3.54
N MET A 378 -7.70 -24.37 -4.38
CA MET A 378 -8.49 -24.31 -5.63
C MET A 378 -7.95 -25.27 -6.69
N GLU A 379 -6.62 -25.40 -6.81
CA GLU A 379 -5.98 -26.42 -7.65
C GLU A 379 -6.41 -27.82 -7.22
N PHE A 380 -6.26 -28.15 -5.93
CA PHE A 380 -6.68 -29.42 -5.35
C PHE A 380 -8.16 -29.76 -5.66
N ILE A 381 -9.05 -28.77 -5.61
CA ILE A 381 -10.47 -28.94 -5.96
C ILE A 381 -10.65 -29.26 -7.45
N LEU A 382 -9.89 -28.63 -8.34
CA LEU A 382 -9.91 -28.94 -9.77
C LEU A 382 -9.38 -30.36 -10.04
N ASP A 383 -8.31 -30.78 -9.36
CA ASP A 383 -7.72 -32.12 -9.49
C ASP A 383 -8.67 -33.23 -9.02
N HIS A 384 -9.39 -33.04 -7.91
CA HIS A 384 -10.26 -34.08 -7.33
C HIS A 384 -11.70 -34.08 -7.86
N TYR A 385 -12.18 -32.94 -8.39
CA TYR A 385 -13.59 -32.76 -8.75
C TYR A 385 -13.77 -32.21 -10.17
N TRP A 386 -13.02 -32.75 -11.14
CA TRP A 386 -13.06 -32.29 -12.54
C TRP A 386 -14.46 -32.37 -13.17
N SER A 387 -15.16 -31.24 -13.21
CA SER A 387 -16.46 -31.08 -13.87
C SER A 387 -16.65 -29.64 -14.37
N GLY A 388 -17.56 -29.42 -15.32
CA GLY A 388 -17.90 -28.08 -15.79
C GLY A 388 -18.43 -27.17 -14.65
N THR A 389 -19.24 -27.73 -13.76
CA THR A 389 -19.79 -27.02 -12.59
C THR A 389 -18.69 -26.63 -11.61
N THR A 390 -17.76 -27.55 -11.31
CA THR A 390 -16.62 -27.27 -10.42
C THR A 390 -15.72 -26.19 -11.01
N ARG A 391 -15.38 -26.32 -12.30
CA ARG A 391 -14.55 -25.34 -13.02
C ARG A 391 -15.20 -23.95 -13.00
N PHE A 392 -16.51 -23.86 -13.23
CA PHE A 392 -17.23 -22.59 -13.13
C PHE A 392 -17.24 -22.01 -11.70
N ALA A 393 -17.44 -22.84 -10.67
CA ALA A 393 -17.38 -22.41 -9.27
C ALA A 393 -15.98 -21.91 -8.88
N VAL A 394 -14.92 -22.64 -9.24
CA VAL A 394 -13.52 -22.23 -9.01
C VAL A 394 -13.18 -20.95 -9.78
N PHE A 395 -13.65 -20.81 -11.03
CA PHE A 395 -13.51 -19.55 -11.78
C PHE A 395 -14.13 -18.36 -11.05
N LEU A 396 -15.37 -18.48 -10.55
CA LEU A 396 -16.05 -17.40 -9.82
C LEU A 396 -15.31 -17.03 -8.53
N VAL A 397 -14.85 -18.03 -7.77
CA VAL A 397 -14.10 -17.84 -6.52
C VAL A 397 -12.74 -17.18 -6.82
N ALA A 398 -11.95 -17.74 -7.74
CA ALA A 398 -10.64 -17.18 -8.12
C ALA A 398 -10.75 -15.77 -8.72
N PHE A 399 -11.79 -15.48 -9.51
CA PHE A 399 -12.06 -14.13 -10.04
C PHE A 399 -12.36 -13.12 -8.92
N ALA A 400 -13.20 -13.50 -7.95
CA ALA A 400 -13.48 -12.66 -6.79
C ALA A 400 -12.20 -12.38 -5.97
N TRP A 401 -11.35 -13.40 -5.79
CA TRP A 401 -10.07 -13.27 -5.11
C TRP A 401 -9.04 -12.43 -5.88
N LEU A 402 -8.99 -12.52 -7.22
CA LEU A 402 -8.17 -11.66 -8.06
C LEU A 402 -8.58 -10.19 -7.94
N VAL A 403 -9.89 -9.88 -8.03
CA VAL A 403 -10.43 -8.51 -7.82
C VAL A 403 -10.10 -8.01 -6.40
N GLN A 404 -10.21 -8.90 -5.41
CA GLN A 404 -9.89 -8.65 -4.02
C GLN A 404 -8.41 -8.29 -3.81
N ILE A 405 -7.48 -9.07 -4.35
CA ILE A 405 -6.03 -8.79 -4.33
C ILE A 405 -5.71 -7.49 -5.05
N LEU A 406 -6.17 -7.32 -6.29
CA LEU A 406 -5.96 -6.13 -7.12
C LEU A 406 -6.31 -4.85 -6.33
N GLY A 407 -7.47 -4.83 -5.67
CA GLY A 407 -7.86 -3.70 -4.82
C GLY A 407 -7.05 -3.54 -3.54
N THR A 408 -6.59 -4.63 -2.90
CA THR A 408 -5.68 -4.53 -1.74
C THR A 408 -4.34 -3.94 -2.20
N ASN A 409 -3.79 -4.38 -3.32
CA ASN A 409 -2.48 -3.97 -3.80
C ASN A 409 -2.45 -2.49 -4.25
N ILE A 410 -3.48 -2.07 -4.99
CA ILE A 410 -3.67 -0.66 -5.38
C ILE A 410 -3.76 0.24 -4.13
N ALA A 411 -4.54 -0.16 -3.13
CA ALA A 411 -4.71 0.59 -1.89
C ALA A 411 -3.42 0.65 -1.05
N ALA A 412 -2.90 -0.51 -0.65
CA ALA A 412 -1.90 -0.64 0.40
C ALA A 412 -0.51 -0.19 -0.04
N ASN A 413 -0.15 -0.49 -1.29
CA ASN A 413 1.23 -0.42 -1.78
C ASN A 413 1.37 0.60 -2.92
N MET A 414 0.52 0.51 -3.95
CA MET A 414 0.66 1.32 -5.17
C MET A 414 0.46 2.82 -4.92
N ILE A 415 -0.54 3.18 -4.11
CA ILE A 415 -0.82 4.58 -3.74
C ILE A 415 0.23 5.14 -2.77
N SER A 416 0.67 4.36 -1.77
CA SER A 416 1.71 4.80 -0.83
C SER A 416 3.06 4.98 -1.52
N PHE A 417 3.52 4.03 -2.34
CA PHE A 417 4.73 4.22 -3.13
C PHE A 417 4.64 5.46 -4.07
N GLY A 418 3.47 5.70 -4.65
CA GLY A 418 3.21 6.91 -5.44
C GLY A 418 3.38 8.21 -4.63
N ALA A 419 3.00 8.21 -3.35
CA ALA A 419 3.26 9.30 -2.42
C ALA A 419 4.75 9.41 -2.08
N ASP A 420 5.38 8.31 -1.65
CA ASP A 420 6.78 8.24 -1.22
C ASP A 420 7.74 8.71 -2.32
N SER A 421 7.63 8.11 -3.50
CA SER A 421 8.49 8.41 -4.66
C SER A 421 8.31 9.86 -5.14
N SER A 422 7.12 10.45 -4.97
CA SER A 422 6.89 11.88 -5.20
C SER A 422 7.48 12.80 -4.14
N MET A 423 7.84 12.30 -2.95
CA MET A 423 8.65 13.05 -1.97
C MET A 423 10.16 12.90 -2.24
N LEU A 424 10.59 11.70 -2.62
CA LEU A 424 12.00 11.36 -2.85
C LEU A 424 12.56 12.07 -4.09
N PHE A 425 11.79 12.12 -5.18
CA PHE A 425 12.22 12.70 -6.46
C PHE A 425 11.20 13.72 -7.00
N PRO A 426 10.91 14.82 -6.26
CA PRO A 426 9.76 15.69 -6.49
C PRO A 426 9.79 16.48 -7.81
N ARG A 427 10.97 16.61 -8.43
CA ARG A 427 11.15 17.19 -9.78
C ARG A 427 10.84 16.23 -10.92
N PHE A 428 10.90 14.92 -10.67
CA PHE A 428 10.87 13.88 -11.72
C PHE A 428 9.64 12.98 -11.61
N ILE A 429 9.25 12.61 -10.38
CA ILE A 429 8.16 11.68 -10.10
C ILE A 429 6.96 12.44 -9.53
N ASN A 430 5.80 12.20 -10.14
CA ASN A 430 4.49 12.49 -9.56
C ASN A 430 3.80 11.17 -9.20
N MET A 431 2.69 11.24 -8.44
CA MET A 431 1.90 10.08 -7.99
C MET A 431 1.73 9.00 -9.08
N ARG A 432 1.25 9.39 -10.27
CA ARG A 432 1.00 8.45 -11.39
C ARG A 432 2.28 7.85 -11.97
N ARG A 433 3.36 8.63 -12.09
CA ARG A 433 4.69 8.10 -12.49
C ARG A 433 5.20 7.09 -11.46
N GLY A 434 5.03 7.36 -10.16
CA GLY A 434 5.37 6.42 -9.09
C GLY A 434 4.58 5.10 -9.20
N GLN A 435 3.27 5.18 -9.47
CA GLN A 435 2.41 4.01 -9.68
C GLN A 435 2.88 3.13 -10.87
N TYR A 436 3.29 3.72 -12.00
CA TYR A 436 3.89 2.96 -13.11
C TYR A 436 5.30 2.42 -12.80
N ILE A 437 6.07 3.09 -11.93
CA ILE A 437 7.41 2.61 -11.52
C ILE A 437 7.31 1.40 -10.60
N VAL A 438 6.43 1.39 -9.59
CA VAL A 438 6.25 0.18 -8.76
C VAL A 438 5.65 -0.99 -9.55
N GLN A 439 4.76 -0.69 -10.51
CA GLN A 439 4.23 -1.66 -11.45
C GLN A 439 5.34 -2.36 -12.27
N THR A 440 6.37 -1.65 -12.75
CA THR A 440 7.48 -2.28 -13.47
C THR A 440 8.51 -2.93 -12.55
N LEU A 441 8.77 -2.33 -11.38
CA LEU A 441 9.70 -2.90 -10.39
C LEU A 441 9.22 -4.23 -9.77
N ALA A 442 7.92 -4.54 -9.83
CA ALA A 442 7.37 -5.83 -9.39
C ALA A 442 8.12 -7.05 -9.99
N TRP A 443 8.54 -6.96 -11.25
CA TRP A 443 9.33 -7.99 -11.93
C TRP A 443 10.74 -8.15 -11.35
N ALA A 444 11.35 -7.06 -10.90
CA ALA A 444 12.72 -7.05 -10.37
C ALA A 444 12.81 -7.58 -8.93
N VAL A 445 11.68 -7.75 -8.24
CA VAL A 445 11.61 -8.36 -6.90
C VAL A 445 11.67 -9.88 -6.96
N VAL A 446 11.24 -10.50 -8.07
CA VAL A 446 11.13 -11.97 -8.22
C VAL A 446 10.29 -12.58 -7.06
N PRO A 447 9.03 -12.16 -6.87
CA PRO A 447 8.27 -12.42 -5.64
C PRO A 447 8.03 -13.91 -5.36
N TRP A 448 7.91 -14.74 -6.40
CA TRP A 448 7.77 -16.19 -6.25
C TRP A 448 8.94 -16.84 -5.51
N GLU A 449 10.18 -16.34 -5.63
CA GLU A 449 11.34 -16.83 -4.87
C GLU A 449 11.21 -16.58 -3.36
N ILE A 450 10.58 -15.47 -2.97
CA ILE A 450 10.28 -15.15 -1.55
C ILE A 450 9.20 -16.10 -1.03
N LEU A 451 8.25 -16.48 -1.88
CA LEU A 451 7.10 -17.33 -1.55
C LEU A 451 7.38 -18.84 -1.67
N THR A 452 8.59 -19.26 -2.08
CA THR A 452 8.98 -20.68 -2.14
C THR A 452 8.94 -21.41 -0.79
N SER A 453 8.94 -20.71 0.35
CA SER A 453 8.61 -21.30 1.65
C SER A 453 8.01 -20.28 2.62
N ALA A 454 7.18 -20.76 3.56
CA ALA A 454 6.64 -19.94 4.63
C ALA A 454 7.76 -19.29 5.47
N THR A 455 8.85 -20.01 5.74
CA THR A 455 10.01 -19.51 6.49
C THR A 455 10.66 -18.30 5.81
N LYS A 456 11.00 -18.38 4.50
CA LYS A 456 11.57 -17.24 3.76
C LYS A 456 10.66 -16.00 3.78
N PHE A 457 9.35 -16.22 3.72
CA PHE A 457 8.36 -15.16 3.80
C PHE A 457 8.29 -14.55 5.23
N GLU A 458 8.30 -15.38 6.28
CA GLU A 458 8.35 -14.94 7.68
C GLU A 458 9.66 -14.22 8.05
N ASP A 459 10.80 -14.64 7.49
CA ASP A 459 12.10 -13.96 7.61
C ASP A 459 12.01 -12.53 7.04
N PHE A 460 11.43 -12.39 5.84
CA PHE A 460 11.17 -11.09 5.25
C PHE A 460 10.21 -10.24 6.09
N LEU A 461 9.11 -10.83 6.60
CA LEU A 461 8.13 -10.13 7.44
C LEU A 461 8.70 -9.66 8.79
N SER A 462 9.50 -10.49 9.46
CA SER A 462 10.10 -10.15 10.76
C SER A 462 11.20 -9.10 10.62
N GLY A 463 12.06 -9.24 9.61
CA GLY A 463 13.03 -8.22 9.19
C GLY A 463 12.37 -6.89 8.83
N TYR A 464 11.23 -6.93 8.14
CA TYR A 464 10.43 -5.74 7.84
C TYR A 464 9.86 -5.08 9.10
N ALA A 465 9.29 -5.88 10.01
CA ALA A 465 8.53 -5.42 11.16
C ALA A 465 9.36 -4.56 12.13
N LEU A 466 10.62 -4.92 12.37
CA LEU A 466 11.49 -4.25 13.34
C LEU A 466 11.78 -2.79 12.96
N PHE A 467 12.14 -2.52 11.69
CA PHE A 467 12.41 -1.15 11.25
C PHE A 467 11.18 -0.24 11.37
N MET A 468 10.00 -0.77 11.08
CA MET A 468 8.78 0.03 10.96
C MET A 468 8.06 0.23 12.28
N GLY A 469 8.12 -0.75 13.20
CA GLY A 469 7.70 -0.55 14.59
C GLY A 469 8.42 0.63 15.24
N ALA A 470 9.74 0.75 15.01
CA ALA A 470 10.53 1.88 15.52
C ALA A 470 10.13 3.23 14.88
N VAL A 471 9.84 3.30 13.58
CA VAL A 471 9.37 4.53 12.90
C VAL A 471 8.04 5.00 13.50
N VAL A 472 7.04 4.12 13.59
CA VAL A 472 5.70 4.49 14.06
C VAL A 472 5.72 4.89 15.53
N ALA A 473 6.50 4.21 16.37
CA ALA A 473 6.66 4.55 17.77
C ALA A 473 7.15 5.99 17.99
N ILE A 474 8.18 6.43 17.25
CA ILE A 474 8.71 7.80 17.35
C ILE A 474 7.68 8.82 16.84
N MET A 475 6.97 8.51 15.75
CA MET A 475 5.89 9.38 15.23
C MET A 475 4.75 9.57 16.24
N VAL A 476 4.33 8.50 16.92
CA VAL A 476 3.31 8.54 17.97
C VAL A 476 3.83 9.28 19.21
N CYS A 477 5.07 9.05 19.63
CA CYS A 477 5.67 9.71 20.78
C CYS A 477 5.81 11.24 20.58
N GLU A 478 6.32 11.68 19.42
CA GLU A 478 6.40 13.12 19.09
C GLU A 478 5.00 13.76 19.11
N TYR A 479 4.02 13.17 18.42
CA TYR A 479 2.68 13.76 18.30
C TYR A 479 1.96 13.85 19.64
N PHE A 480 1.91 12.76 20.41
CA PHE A 480 1.10 12.68 21.62
C PHE A 480 1.80 13.22 22.88
N CYS A 481 3.10 12.97 23.05
CA CYS A 481 3.80 13.32 24.30
C CYS A 481 4.39 14.74 24.27
N PHE A 482 5.02 15.16 23.17
CA PHE A 482 5.77 16.42 23.14
C PHE A 482 5.09 17.54 22.35
N ALA A 483 4.57 17.24 21.16
CA ALA A 483 3.93 18.24 20.30
C ALA A 483 2.49 18.59 20.75
N LYS A 484 1.87 17.79 21.63
CA LYS A 484 0.46 17.91 22.05
C LYS A 484 -0.50 17.98 20.85
N GLY A 485 -0.20 17.19 19.81
CA GLY A 485 -0.93 17.19 18.55
C GLY A 485 -0.77 18.45 17.67
N ASN A 486 0.18 19.33 17.94
CA ASN A 486 0.45 20.53 17.14
C ASN A 486 1.43 20.26 15.97
N ILE A 487 1.10 20.73 14.77
CA ILE A 487 1.94 20.63 13.58
C ILE A 487 1.90 21.96 12.83
N PHE A 488 3.07 22.59 12.67
CA PHE A 488 3.21 23.87 11.95
C PHE A 488 3.20 23.64 10.44
N LEU A 489 2.00 23.58 9.87
CA LEU A 489 1.74 23.11 8.51
C LEU A 489 2.66 23.72 7.44
N SER A 490 2.77 25.05 7.40
CA SER A 490 3.62 25.80 6.45
C SER A 490 5.08 25.36 6.49
N SER A 491 5.61 25.05 7.66
CA SER A 491 7.01 24.65 7.85
C SER A 491 7.34 23.25 7.31
N LEU A 492 6.35 22.42 6.95
CA LEU A 492 6.59 21.12 6.29
C LEU A 492 6.95 21.27 4.80
N TYR A 493 6.77 22.46 4.23
CA TYR A 493 6.98 22.79 2.83
C TYR A 493 8.16 23.79 2.64
N ASP A 494 8.69 24.35 3.74
CA ASP A 494 9.89 25.19 3.77
C ASP A 494 11.17 24.35 3.91
N GLY A 495 11.93 24.23 2.82
CA GLY A 495 13.24 23.57 2.80
C GLY A 495 14.44 24.47 3.09
N THR A 496 14.24 25.73 3.46
CA THR A 496 15.32 26.71 3.66
C THR A 496 16.05 26.52 5.00
N LYS A 497 17.09 27.34 5.22
CA LYS A 497 17.76 27.45 6.53
C LYS A 497 16.95 28.24 7.56
N LEU A 498 15.85 28.89 7.17
CA LEU A 498 15.03 29.75 8.05
C LEU A 498 13.92 28.99 8.78
N ASN A 499 13.61 27.76 8.36
CA ASN A 499 12.63 26.88 8.98
C ASN A 499 13.00 26.53 10.44
N LYS A 500 12.55 27.33 11.42
CA LYS A 500 12.87 27.11 12.84
C LYS A 500 12.28 25.81 13.41
N ASN A 501 11.26 25.24 12.78
CA ASN A 501 10.50 24.11 13.32
C ASN A 501 11.11 22.75 12.95
N TYR A 502 11.33 22.48 11.65
CA TYR A 502 11.68 21.13 11.17
C TYR A 502 13.06 21.01 10.51
N ARG A 503 13.92 22.01 10.73
CA ARG A 503 15.30 22.04 10.20
C ARG A 503 16.33 21.32 11.09
N TYR A 504 16.05 21.16 12.38
CA TYR A 504 16.86 20.43 13.38
C TYR A 504 18.40 20.59 13.18
N TYR A 505 19.20 19.55 13.45
CA TYR A 505 20.63 19.55 13.12
C TYR A 505 20.83 19.02 11.69
N GLY A 506 21.42 19.82 10.79
CA GLY A 506 21.63 19.42 9.39
C GLY A 506 20.37 19.16 8.53
N GLY A 507 19.17 19.08 9.12
CA GLY A 507 17.93 18.59 8.51
C GLY A 507 17.39 17.29 9.12
N TRP A 508 18.06 16.80 10.17
CA TRP A 508 17.83 15.53 10.84
C TRP A 508 17.49 15.76 12.32
N ASN A 509 16.43 15.12 12.80
CA ASN A 509 16.18 14.98 14.23
C ASN A 509 17.13 13.90 14.79
N ILE A 510 18.22 14.32 15.44
CA ILE A 510 19.25 13.41 15.96
C ILE A 510 18.70 12.55 17.11
N GLN A 511 17.82 13.12 17.95
CA GLN A 511 17.12 12.40 19.01
C GLN A 511 16.31 11.21 18.45
N ALA A 512 15.60 11.44 17.33
CA ALA A 512 14.86 10.38 16.63
C ALA A 512 15.78 9.32 16.02
N VAL A 513 16.90 9.72 15.40
CA VAL A 513 17.87 8.77 14.83
C VAL A 513 18.51 7.89 15.91
N ILE A 514 18.88 8.46 17.07
CA ILE A 514 19.45 7.69 18.19
C ILE A 514 18.42 6.70 18.73
N ALA A 515 17.18 7.13 19.01
CA ALA A 515 16.11 6.25 19.48
C ALA A 515 15.82 5.11 18.49
N TYR A 516 15.81 5.40 17.19
CA TYR A 516 15.62 4.44 16.11
C TYR A 516 16.72 3.37 16.06
N ILE A 517 17.99 3.78 16.10
CA ILE A 517 19.14 2.86 16.08
C ILE A 517 19.14 1.95 17.31
N ILE A 518 18.90 2.49 18.51
CA ILE A 518 18.86 1.70 19.75
C ILE A 518 17.70 0.69 19.71
N ALA A 519 16.54 1.08 19.20
CA ALA A 519 15.38 0.20 19.08
C ALA A 519 15.60 -0.98 18.13
N ILE A 520 16.30 -0.74 17.01
CA ILE A 520 16.64 -1.77 16.02
C ILE A 520 17.72 -2.72 16.55
N ALA A 521 18.73 -2.19 17.23
CA ALA A 521 19.89 -2.96 17.69
C ALA A 521 19.54 -4.12 18.64
N LEU A 522 18.38 -4.09 19.32
CA LEU A 522 17.94 -5.15 20.23
C LEU A 522 17.41 -6.41 19.51
N PRO A 523 16.40 -6.36 18.62
CA PRO A 523 15.94 -7.53 17.87
C PRO A 523 16.84 -7.93 16.69
N PHE A 524 17.69 -7.02 16.18
CA PHE A 524 18.49 -7.26 14.97
C PHE A 524 19.37 -8.54 15.02
N PRO A 525 20.00 -8.92 16.15
CA PRO A 525 20.71 -10.21 16.26
C PRO A 525 19.81 -11.43 16.06
N GLY A 526 18.54 -11.37 16.48
CA GLY A 526 17.57 -12.44 16.25
C GLY A 526 17.18 -12.58 14.78
N PHE A 527 16.92 -11.44 14.11
CA PHE A 527 16.67 -11.39 12.68
C PHE A 527 17.86 -11.89 11.85
N VAL A 528 19.09 -11.48 12.18
CA VAL A 528 20.31 -12.00 11.52
C VAL A 528 20.46 -13.51 11.76
N GLY A 529 19.98 -14.03 12.90
CA GLY A 529 19.89 -15.46 13.16
C GLY A 529 18.90 -16.20 12.25
N SER A 530 17.73 -15.61 11.98
CA SER A 530 16.73 -16.23 11.11
C SER A 530 17.20 -16.31 9.64
N LEU A 531 17.99 -15.32 9.20
CA LEU A 531 18.76 -15.35 7.95
C LEU A 531 19.91 -16.40 7.90
N GLY A 532 20.00 -17.30 8.89
CA GLY A 532 20.92 -18.44 8.91
C GLY A 532 22.23 -18.22 9.66
N ALA A 533 22.41 -17.11 10.38
CA ALA A 533 23.58 -16.93 11.24
C ALA A 533 23.48 -17.72 12.55
N SER A 534 24.61 -18.25 13.05
CA SER A 534 24.66 -18.85 14.38
C SER A 534 24.56 -17.78 15.47
N VAL A 535 23.44 -17.77 16.20
CA VAL A 535 23.16 -16.81 17.28
C VAL A 535 22.66 -17.52 18.54
N SER A 536 22.72 -16.84 19.69
CA SER A 536 22.24 -17.42 20.95
C SER A 536 20.71 -17.50 20.99
N THR A 537 20.16 -18.43 21.78
CA THR A 537 18.71 -18.55 21.98
C THR A 537 18.08 -17.26 22.52
N THR A 538 18.85 -16.45 23.26
CA THR A 538 18.42 -15.11 23.70
C THR A 538 18.28 -14.14 22.53
N ALA A 539 19.21 -14.15 21.57
CA ALA A 539 19.11 -13.35 20.36
C ALA A 539 17.89 -13.74 19.52
N THR A 540 17.67 -15.05 19.28
CA THR A 540 16.47 -15.56 18.58
C THR A 540 15.19 -15.02 19.23
N ARG A 541 15.08 -15.11 20.56
CA ARG A 541 13.94 -14.61 21.35
C ARG A 541 13.74 -13.10 21.30
N MET A 542 14.80 -12.33 21.06
CA MET A 542 14.67 -10.88 20.78
C MET A 542 14.15 -10.62 19.37
N GLY A 543 14.45 -11.50 18.40
CA GLY A 543 13.83 -11.54 17.07
C GLY A 543 12.35 -11.93 17.11
N ASP A 544 11.98 -12.93 17.94
CA ASP A 544 10.58 -13.32 18.18
C ASP A 544 9.72 -12.16 18.71
N LEU A 545 10.33 -11.20 19.40
CA LEU A 545 9.70 -9.98 19.90
C LEU A 545 9.77 -8.78 18.92
N GLY A 546 10.30 -8.99 17.71
CA GLY A 546 10.82 -7.97 16.79
C GLY A 546 10.05 -6.65 16.72
N TRP A 547 8.77 -6.67 16.34
CA TRP A 547 7.94 -5.46 16.23
C TRP A 547 7.69 -4.80 17.58
N ILE A 548 7.31 -5.59 18.59
CA ILE A 548 6.93 -5.10 19.92
C ILE A 548 8.14 -4.48 20.63
N LEU A 549 9.29 -5.15 20.56
CA LEU A 549 10.55 -4.67 21.13
C LEU A 549 11.00 -3.38 20.43
N SER A 550 10.99 -3.35 19.09
CA SER A 550 11.32 -2.15 18.32
C SER A 550 10.40 -0.98 18.64
N PHE A 551 9.08 -1.20 18.67
CA PHE A 551 8.10 -0.15 18.98
C PHE A 551 8.29 0.38 20.41
N THR A 552 8.36 -0.53 21.39
CA THR A 552 8.44 -0.16 22.81
C THR A 552 9.75 0.55 23.13
N THR A 553 10.89 0.02 22.66
CA THR A 553 12.20 0.65 22.87
C THR A 553 12.29 1.98 22.15
N ALA A 554 11.81 2.10 20.90
CA ALA A 554 11.84 3.38 20.19
C ALA A 554 10.99 4.45 20.89
N PHE A 555 9.79 4.09 21.38
CA PHE A 555 8.93 5.00 22.12
C PHE A 555 9.60 5.46 23.43
N VAL A 556 10.07 4.51 24.25
CA VAL A 556 10.68 4.80 25.55
C VAL A 556 12.00 5.58 25.40
N MET A 557 12.87 5.19 24.45
CA MET A 557 14.13 5.90 24.23
C MET A 557 13.91 7.30 23.67
N TYR A 558 12.98 7.49 22.72
CA TYR A 558 12.67 8.84 22.23
C TYR A 558 12.06 9.72 23.33
N TYR A 559 11.18 9.15 24.17
CA TYR A 559 10.62 9.85 25.32
C TYR A 559 11.70 10.29 26.32
N ILE A 560 12.61 9.39 26.71
CA ILE A 560 13.72 9.71 27.61
C ILE A 560 14.63 10.77 26.99
N ILE A 561 15.06 10.58 25.74
CA ILE A 561 15.99 11.50 25.06
C ILE A 561 15.37 12.88 24.90
N CYS A 562 14.10 13.01 24.48
CA CYS A 562 13.45 14.32 24.33
C CYS A 562 13.03 14.95 25.67
N THR A 563 12.92 14.20 26.76
CA THR A 563 12.70 14.77 28.09
C THR A 563 13.95 15.48 28.60
N PHE A 564 15.15 14.90 28.40
CA PHE A 564 16.42 15.52 28.83
C PHE A 564 17.02 16.48 27.78
N TRP A 565 16.82 16.20 26.49
CA TRP A 565 17.34 16.96 25.36
C TRP A 565 16.23 17.28 24.34
N PRO A 566 15.24 18.12 24.69
CA PRO A 566 14.13 18.46 23.82
C PRO A 566 14.59 19.12 22.52
N THR A 567 13.86 18.86 21.43
CA THR A 567 14.13 19.44 20.11
C THR A 567 13.65 20.90 20.05
N GLU A 568 14.14 21.69 19.09
CA GLU A 568 13.72 23.09 18.95
C GLU A 568 12.21 23.24 18.69
N ASN A 569 11.60 22.33 17.92
CA ASN A 569 10.14 22.28 17.74
C ASN A 569 9.41 22.16 19.09
N GLN A 570 9.85 21.23 19.94
CA GLN A 570 9.26 20.99 21.26
C GLN A 570 9.44 22.19 22.19
N LYS A 571 10.63 22.82 22.18
CA LYS A 571 10.90 24.07 22.91
C LYS A 571 10.02 25.22 22.43
N LEU A 572 9.75 25.34 21.13
CA LEU A 572 8.86 26.37 20.57
C LEU A 572 7.40 26.14 21.01
N ILE A 573 6.90 24.90 20.93
CA ILE A 573 5.56 24.51 21.39
C ILE A 573 5.38 24.77 22.90
N GLN A 574 6.43 24.53 23.71
CA GLN A 574 6.44 24.86 25.14
C GLN A 574 6.46 26.38 25.39
N LYS A 575 7.33 27.14 24.72
CA LYS A 575 7.42 28.61 24.84
C LYS A 575 6.14 29.33 24.42
N GLN A 576 5.46 28.83 23.39
CA GLN A 576 4.16 29.34 22.93
C GLN A 576 2.97 28.87 23.78
N GLY A 577 3.20 28.07 24.83
CA GLY A 577 2.16 27.60 25.75
C GLY A 577 1.08 26.71 25.11
N LEU A 578 1.31 26.18 23.89
CA LEU A 578 0.24 25.62 23.06
C LEU A 578 -0.55 24.50 23.75
N THR A 579 -1.86 24.53 23.53
CA THR A 579 -2.83 23.54 24.00
C THR A 579 -3.00 22.38 23.00
N TRP A 580 -3.80 21.37 23.35
CA TRP A 580 -3.99 20.19 22.50
C TRP A 580 -4.63 20.53 21.15
N GLU A 581 -3.96 20.13 20.05
CA GLU A 581 -4.39 20.37 18.65
C GLU A 581 -4.81 21.84 18.39
N GLN A 582 -4.08 22.80 18.95
CA GLN A 582 -4.36 24.23 18.81
C GLN A 582 -4.10 24.73 17.37
N THR A 583 -2.92 24.44 16.83
CA THR A 583 -2.57 24.77 15.43
C THR A 583 -3.53 24.16 14.39
N ALA A 584 -4.26 23.09 14.73
CA ALA A 584 -5.32 22.49 13.92
C ALA A 584 -6.70 23.15 14.06
N LYS A 585 -6.87 24.14 14.94
CA LYS A 585 -8.06 25.01 15.04
C LYS A 585 -7.77 26.33 14.34
N ASP A 586 -6.55 26.82 14.52
CA ASP A 586 -6.09 28.13 14.04
C ASP A 586 -5.71 28.13 12.55
N THR A 587 -5.54 26.95 11.94
CA THR A 587 -5.27 26.78 10.50
C THR A 587 -6.54 26.36 9.75
N ASP A 588 -7.21 27.27 9.04
CA ASP A 588 -8.10 26.87 7.95
C ASP A 588 -7.24 26.34 6.79
N PRO A 589 -7.48 25.13 6.26
CA PRO A 589 -6.78 24.66 5.06
C PRO A 589 -6.94 25.61 3.86
N GLN A 590 -8.00 26.42 3.81
CA GLN A 590 -8.20 27.45 2.78
C GLN A 590 -7.20 28.60 2.92
N ASP A 591 -6.86 29.05 4.14
CA ASP A 591 -5.81 30.04 4.36
C ASP A 591 -4.41 29.51 4.03
N PHE A 592 -4.16 28.20 4.21
CA PHE A 592 -2.91 27.58 3.73
C PHE A 592 -2.75 27.71 2.20
N TYR A 593 -3.84 27.63 1.43
CA TYR A 593 -3.82 27.81 -0.03
C TYR A 593 -3.88 29.27 -0.51
N LEU A 594 -4.41 30.18 0.30
CA LEU A 594 -4.54 31.61 -0.05
C LEU A 594 -3.34 32.44 0.40
N ASN A 595 -2.88 32.24 1.64
CA ASN A 595 -1.96 33.17 2.33
C ASN A 595 -0.51 32.66 2.42
N GLY A 596 -0.20 31.50 1.84
CA GLY A 596 1.17 31.07 1.49
C GLY A 596 2.25 31.34 2.55
N ALA A 597 2.18 30.63 3.68
CA ALA A 597 3.04 30.81 4.87
C ALA A 597 2.81 32.08 5.71
N GLY A 598 1.73 32.83 5.47
CA GLY A 598 1.31 34.02 6.24
C GLY A 598 0.76 33.78 7.66
N LEU A 599 1.22 32.74 8.37
CA LEU A 599 0.97 32.53 9.80
C LEU A 599 2.28 32.19 10.52
N GLY A 600 3.16 33.19 10.59
CA GLY A 600 4.07 33.31 11.73
C GLY A 600 3.26 33.54 13.01
N GLY A 601 3.86 33.26 14.17
CA GLY A 601 3.17 33.37 15.46
C GLY A 601 2.64 34.78 15.73
N VAL A 602 1.57 34.85 16.54
CA VAL A 602 1.06 36.09 17.11
C VAL A 602 2.18 36.81 17.86
N ASP A 603 2.22 38.15 17.70
CA ASP A 603 3.13 39.11 18.36
C ASP A 603 4.65 39.01 18.05
N GLU A 604 5.07 39.52 16.88
CA GLU A 604 6.21 40.46 16.77
C GLU A 604 6.24 41.18 15.38
N PRO A 605 6.61 42.48 15.29
CA PRO A 605 6.42 43.29 14.07
C PRO A 605 7.56 43.14 13.04
N VAL A 606 7.64 41.97 12.37
CA VAL A 606 8.60 41.70 11.28
C VAL A 606 8.37 42.59 10.03
N ALA A 607 7.21 43.24 9.92
CA ALA A 607 6.76 44.02 8.76
C ALA A 607 7.75 45.10 8.26
N ALA A 608 8.53 45.72 9.17
CA ALA A 608 9.43 46.83 8.84
C ALA A 608 10.52 46.48 7.82
N HIS A 609 11.03 45.23 7.82
CA HIS A 609 12.09 44.82 6.89
C HIS A 609 11.57 44.41 5.50
N GLN A 610 10.28 44.11 5.37
CA GLN A 610 9.73 43.48 4.16
C GLN A 610 9.39 44.50 3.06
N GLN A 611 8.99 45.73 3.42
CA GLN A 611 8.75 46.80 2.44
C GLN A 611 10.03 47.25 1.72
N VAL A 612 11.15 47.36 2.45
CA VAL A 612 12.44 47.88 1.92
C VAL A 612 13.01 47.01 0.78
N VAL A 613 12.70 45.72 0.76
CA VAL A 613 13.12 44.82 -0.33
C VAL A 613 12.22 44.97 -1.57
N VAL A 614 10.92 45.20 -1.39
CA VAL A 614 9.97 45.36 -2.49
C VAL A 614 10.17 46.69 -3.21
N GLU A 615 10.38 47.80 -2.50
CA GLU A 615 10.64 49.10 -3.13
C GLU A 615 11.92 49.15 -3.96
N LYS A 616 12.94 48.37 -3.59
CA LYS A 616 14.18 48.25 -4.39
C LYS A 616 13.99 47.38 -5.63
N GLY A 617 13.22 46.29 -5.53
CA GLY A 617 12.98 45.38 -6.65
C GLY A 617 12.11 45.94 -7.80
N VAL A 618 11.47 47.10 -7.61
CA VAL A 618 10.53 47.70 -8.58
C VAL A 618 11.14 48.89 -9.35
N LYS A 619 12.41 49.26 -9.09
CA LYS A 619 13.10 50.36 -9.78
C LYS A 619 14.10 49.95 -10.87
N ASP A 620 14.41 48.67 -10.98
CA ASP A 620 15.41 48.12 -11.93
C ASP A 620 14.78 47.10 -12.92
N VAL A 621 13.62 47.43 -13.51
CA VAL A 621 12.92 46.64 -14.56
C VAL A 621 12.35 47.57 -15.64
#